data_AF-A0A7U9SRH0-F1
#
_entry.id   AF-A0A7U9SRH0-F1
#
_cell.length_a   1.000
_cell.length_b   1.000
_cell.length_c   1.000
_cell.angle_alpha   90.00
_cell.angle_beta   90.00
_cell.angle_gamma   90.00
#
_symmetry.space_group_name_H-M   'P 1'
#
loop_
_entity.id
_entity.type
_entity.pdbx_description
1 polymer ?
#
loop_
_entity_poly.entity_id
_entity_poly.type
_entity_poly.pdbx_seq_one_letter_code
_entity_poly.pdbx_strand_id
1 'polypeptide(L)' 'MKKDILVIARDSKPFHGIQDKLATDNINIYYVDSMDEAVWKIQVHSFCLIILDIPYTPFDRHIERVV' A
#
# COMPACT_ATOMS: atom_id res chain seq x y z
N MET A 1 11.51 13.12 15.78
CA MET A 1 11.87 11.97 14.93
C MET A 1 10.96 11.95 13.72
N LYS A 2 11.49 11.72 12.52
CA LYS A 2 10.67 11.49 11.32
C LYS A 2 10.08 10.08 11.37
N LYS A 3 8.84 9.92 10.95
CA LYS A 3 8.15 8.63 10.85
C LYS A 3 8.12 8.20 9.40
N ASP A 4 8.61 7.00 9.10
CA ASP A 4 8.70 6.50 7.73
C ASP A 4 7.60 5.46 7.50
N ILE A 5 6.77 5.71 6.48
CA ILE A 5 5.63 4.86 6.11
C ILE A 5 5.86 4.31 4.70
N LEU A 6 5.66 3.01 4.52
CA LEU A 6 5.67 2.37 3.22
C LEU A 6 4.23 2.17 2.74
N VAL A 7 3.92 2.57 1.51
CA VAL A 7 2.65 2.33 0.84
C VAL A 7 2.89 1.46 -0.38
N ILE A 8 2.23 0.30 -0.40
CA ILE A 8 2.30 -0.70 -1.45
C ILE A 8 0.96 -0.65 -2.20
N ALA A 9 0.94 -0.06 -3.39
CA ALA A 9 -0.29 0.11 -4.16
C ALA A 9 -0.01 0.20 -5.67
N ARG A 10 -0.90 -0.37 -6.48
CA ARG A 10 -0.80 -0.29 -7.95
C ARG A 10 -1.07 1.11 -8.49
N ASP A 11 -1.91 1.87 -7.79
CA ASP A 11 -2.17 3.28 -8.10
C ASP A 11 -1.91 4.12 -6.84
N SER A 12 -1.00 5.09 -6.95
CA SER A 12 -0.67 5.98 -5.84
C SER A 12 -1.69 7.10 -5.65
N LYS A 13 -2.56 7.36 -6.65
CA LYS A 13 -3.52 8.49 -6.64
C LYS A 13 -4.45 8.51 -5.42
N PRO A 14 -5.03 7.39 -4.95
CA PRO A 14 -5.87 7.39 -3.74
C PRO A 14 -5.12 7.87 -2.50
N PHE A 15 -3.80 7.74 -2.50
CA PHE A 15 -2.95 8.09 -1.37
C PHE A 15 -2.34 9.49 -1.47
N HIS A 16 -2.43 10.20 -2.60
CA HIS A 16 -1.96 11.58 -2.70
C HIS A 16 -2.70 12.50 -1.70
N GLY A 17 -4.00 12.31 -1.50
CA GLY A 17 -4.77 13.05 -0.49
C GLY A 17 -4.39 12.70 0.96
N ILE A 18 -3.79 11.53 1.18
CA ILE A 18 -3.23 11.13 2.48
C ILE A 18 -1.84 11.76 2.66
N GLN A 19 -1.05 11.82 1.59
CA GLN A 19 0.29 12.42 1.60
C GLN A 19 0.26 13.89 2.06
N ASP A 20 -0.68 14.69 1.56
CA ASP A 20 -0.82 16.09 1.96
C ASP A 20 -1.16 16.24 3.44
N LYS A 21 -1.99 15.34 4.00
CA LYS A 21 -2.35 15.35 5.42
C LYS A 21 -1.21 14.88 6.32
N LEU A 22 -0.44 13.91 5.87
CA LEU A 22 0.67 13.32 6.63
C LEU A 22 1.97 14.14 6.52
N ALA A 23 2.16 14.92 5.45
CA ALA A 23 3.30 15.83 5.29
C ALA A 23 3.39 16.85 6.44
N THR A 24 2.25 17.22 7.03
CA THR A 24 2.17 18.10 8.21
C THR A 24 2.80 17.51 9.48
N ASP A 25 2.93 16.18 9.57
CA ASP A 25 3.28 15.46 10.80
C ASP A 25 4.74 14.96 10.85
N ASN A 26 5.63 15.53 10.03
CA ASN A 26 7.03 15.08 9.92
C ASN A 26 7.12 13.58 9.54
N ILE A 27 6.28 13.17 8.58
CA ILE A 27 6.17 11.81 8.07
C ILE A 27 6.78 11.76 6.66
N ASN A 28 7.63 10.78 6.38
CA ASN A 28 8.03 10.45 5.01
C ASN A 28 7.20 9.28 4.51
N ILE A 29 6.70 9.39 3.27
CA ILE A 29 5.97 8.31 2.63
C ILE A 29 6.79 7.77 1.45
N TYR A 30 6.95 6.45 1.43
CA TYR A 30 7.59 5.71 0.36
C TYR A 30 6.50 4.95 -0.40
N TYR A 31 6.37 5.20 -1.69
CA TYR A 31 5.43 4.49 -2.55
C TYR A 31 6.17 3.42 -3.35
N VAL A 32 5.56 2.23 -3.45
CA VAL A 32 6.00 1.14 -4.32
C VAL A 32 4.77 0.51 -4.98
N ASP A 33 4.92 0.14 -6.25
CA ASP A 33 3.87 -0.51 -7.05
C ASP A 33 4.13 -2.01 -7.27
N SER A 34 5.29 -2.49 -6.82
CA SER A 34 5.76 -3.86 -6.94
C SER A 34 5.99 -4.50 -5.57
N MET A 35 5.60 -5.77 -5.43
CA MET A 35 5.90 -6.56 -4.23
C MET A 35 7.39 -6.86 -4.09
N ASP A 36 8.12 -7.03 -5.19
CA ASP A 36 9.56 -7.30 -5.13
C ASP A 36 10.31 -6.08 -4.57
N GLU A 37 9.93 -4.87 -5.00
CA GLU A 37 10.50 -3.64 -4.46
C GLU A 37 10.10 -3.43 -3.00
N ALA A 38 8.84 -3.73 -2.64
CA ALA A 38 8.37 -3.65 -1.27
C ALA A 38 9.18 -4.55 -0.33
N VAL A 39 9.39 -5.81 -0.70
CA VAL A 39 10.18 -6.78 0.06
C VAL A 39 11.62 -6.30 0.22
N TRP A 40 12.24 -5.83 -0.87
CA TRP A 40 13.59 -5.29 -0.82
C TRP A 40 13.71 -4.09 0.14
N LYS A 41 12.79 -3.12 0.06
CA LYS A 41 12.81 -1.95 0.94
C LYS A 41 12.64 -2.33 2.41
N ILE A 42 11.75 -3.27 2.74
CA ILE A 42 11.52 -3.73 4.11
C ILE A 42 12.77 -4.40 4.68
N GLN A 43 13.58 -5.07 3.86
CA GLN A 43 14.81 -5.72 4.30
C GLN A 43 15.92 -4.71 4.64
N VAL A 44 15.96 -3.55 3.98
CA VAL A 44 17.03 -2.56 4.12
C VAL A 44 16.65 -1.33 4.93
N HIS A 45 15.36 -1.15 5.25
CA HIS A 45 14.83 0.02 5.93
C HIS A 45 13.72 -0.33 6.92
N SER A 46 13.74 0.31 8.08
CA SER A 46 12.71 0.12 9.10
C SER A 46 11.58 1.14 8.93
N PHE A 47 10.37 0.64 8.69
CA PHE A 47 9.16 1.46 8.57
C PHE A 47 8.33 1.35 9.85
N CYS A 48 7.74 2.47 10.29
CA CYS A 48 6.85 2.46 11.45
C CYS A 48 5.43 2.01 11.11
N LEU A 49 5.06 2.05 9.83
CA LEU A 49 3.77 1.58 9.32
C LEU A 49 3.92 1.14 7.86
N ILE A 50 3.20 0.08 7.49
CA ILE A 50 3.08 -0.38 6.11
C ILE A 50 1.60 -0.38 5.75
N ILE A 51 1.25 0.24 4.62
CA ILE A 51 -0.10 0.28 4.06
C ILE A 51 -0.08 -0.57 2.79
N LEU A 52 -0.99 -1.54 2.71
CA LEU A 52 -1.11 -2.44 1.56
C LEU A 52 -2.48 -2.26 0.92
N ASP A 53 -2.49 -1.84 -0.34
CA ASP A 53 -3.68 -1.82 -1.19
C ASP A 53 -3.90 -3.22 -1.79
N ILE A 54 -4.95 -3.89 -1.31
CA ILE A 54 -5.35 -5.21 -1.80
C ILE A 54 -6.49 -5.00 -2.78
N PRO A 55 -6.28 -5.25 -4.09
CA PRO A 55 -7.35 -5.07 -5.07
C PRO A 55 -8.50 -6.02 -4.73
N TYR A 56 -9.71 -5.46 -4.66
CA TYR A 56 -10.92 -6.25 -4.50
C TYR A 56 -11.20 -6.99 -5.81
N THR A 57 -10.92 -8.29 -5.85
CA THR A 57 -11.43 -9.17 -6.90
C THR A 57 -12.78 -9.73 -6.44
N PRO A 58 -13.91 -9.34 -7.07
CA PRO A 58 -15.15 -10.06 -6.85
C PRO A 58 -14.92 -11.50 -7.31
N PHE A 59 -14.95 -12.45 -6.37
CA PHE A 59 -14.93 -13.87 -6.71
C PHE A 59 -16.14 -14.15 -7.61
N ASP A 60 -15.88 -14.46 -8.87
CA ASP A 60 -16.86 -15.02 -9.79
C ASP A 60 -17.24 -16.41 -9.26
N ARG A 61 -18.21 -16.46 -8.34
CA ARG A 61 -18.84 -17.71 -7.95
C ARG A 61 -19.77 -18.09 -9.10
N HIS A 62 -19.23 -18.75 -10.11
CA HIS A 62 -20.01 -19.69 -10.91
C HIS A 62 -20.47 -20.81 -9.97
N ILE A 63 -21.56 -20.54 -9.23
CA ILE A 63 -22.38 -21.60 -8.66
C ILE A 63 -23.09 -22.22 -9.86
N GLU A 64 -22.52 -23.30 -10.40
CA GLU A 64 -23.29 -24.24 -11.19
C GLU A 64 -24.43 -24.75 -10.31
N ARG A 65 -25.61 -24.17 -10.49
CA ARG A 65 -26.85 -24.81 -10.04
C ARG A 65 -27.02 -26.05 -10.92
N VAL A 66 -26.65 -27.20 -10.37
CA VAL A 66 -27.23 -28.48 -10.80
C VAL A 66 -28.72 -28.41 -10.45
N VAL A 67 -29.55 -28.16 -11.47
CA VAL A 67 -31.00 -28.40 -11.43
C VAL A 67 -31.26 -29.65 -12.25
#